data_AF-A0A2K6CJ60-F1
#
_entry.id   AF-A0A2K6CJ60-F1
#
_cell.length_a   1.000
_cell.length_b   1.000
_cell.length_c   1.000
_cell.angle_alpha   90.00
_cell.angle_beta   90.00
_cell.angle_gamma   90.00
#
_symmetry.space_group_name_H-M   'P 1'
#
loop_
_entity.id
_entity.type
_entity.pdbx_description
1 polymer ?
#
loop_
_entity_poly.entity_id
_entity_poly.type
_entity_poly.pdbx_seq_one_letter_code
_entity_poly.pdbx_strand_id
1 'polypeptide(L)' 'MPACRLGSLAAALLGLLLFGFTLVPDKEGSCPQVNRNFPQLGLCRNQCQVDSQCPGRMKCCHNGCGKVSCVTPNF' A
#
# COMPACT_ATOMS: atom_id res chain seq x y z
N MET A 1 -2.59 -7.52 -4.37
CA MET A 1 -3.06 -7.81 -5.74
C MET A 1 -2.80 -6.57 -6.58
N PRO A 2 -1.67 -6.46 -7.29
CA PRO A 2 -1.48 -5.36 -8.22
C PRO A 2 -2.42 -5.60 -9.41
N ALA A 3 -3.26 -4.63 -9.72
CA ALA A 3 -4.17 -4.71 -10.84
C ALA A 3 -3.36 -4.56 -12.14
N CYS A 4 -3.30 -5.61 -12.95
CA CYS A 4 -2.94 -5.52 -14.36
C CYS A 4 -3.96 -4.61 -15.06
N ARG A 5 -3.64 -3.33 -15.21
CA ARG A 5 -4.42 -2.38 -16.02
C ARG A 5 -3.80 -2.32 -17.41
N LEU A 6 -4.24 -3.24 -18.27
CA LEU A 6 -4.06 -3.16 -19.71
C LEU A 6 -4.90 -1.98 -20.25
N GLY A 7 -4.44 -0.75 -19.99
CA GLY A 7 -5.14 0.49 -20.33
C GLY A 7 -4.64 1.08 -21.64
N SER A 8 -5.56 1.53 -22.50
CA SER A 8 -5.28 2.20 -23.77
C SER A 8 -4.23 3.32 -23.62
N LEU A 9 -3.28 3.39 -24.55
CA LEU A 9 -2.17 4.37 -24.58
C LEU A 9 -2.64 5.83 -24.42
N ALA A 10 -3.84 6.16 -24.90
CA ALA A 10 -4.46 7.48 -24.74
C ALA A 10 -4.80 7.81 -23.28
N ALA A 11 -5.23 6.83 -22.49
CA ALA A 11 -5.54 7.02 -21.07
C ALA A 11 -4.26 7.17 -20.23
N ALA A 12 -3.16 6.53 -20.64
CA ALA A 12 -1.85 6.72 -20.01
C ALA A 12 -1.30 8.13 -20.25
N LEU A 13 -1.44 8.69 -21.46
CA LEU A 13 -1.01 10.07 -21.78
C LEU A 13 -1.82 11.14 -21.04
N LEU A 14 -3.15 10.98 -20.96
CA LEU A 14 -3.99 11.89 -20.19
C LEU A 14 -3.71 11.78 -18.69
N GLY A 15 -3.45 10.57 -18.20
CA GLY A 15 -2.96 10.32 -16.85
C GLY A 15 -1.60 10.99 -16.58
N LEU A 16 -0.65 10.95 -17.52
CA LEU A 16 0.70 11.54 -17.37
C LEU A 16 0.67 13.04 -17.19
N LEU A 17 -0.25 13.71 -17.88
CA LEU A 17 -0.36 15.17 -17.88
C LEU A 17 -1.20 15.69 -16.70
N LEU A 18 -2.16 14.91 -16.20
CA LEU A 18 -3.07 15.31 -15.11
C LEU A 18 -2.67 14.76 -13.74
N PHE A 19 -2.10 13.55 -13.72
CA PHE A 19 -1.66 12.78 -12.55
C PHE A 19 -0.23 12.31 -12.83
N GLY A 20 0.75 13.23 -12.83
CA GLY A 20 2.16 12.90 -13.05
C GLY A 20 2.49 11.57 -12.38
N PHE A 21 2.83 10.55 -13.19
CA PHE A 21 2.90 9.17 -12.74
C PHE A 21 3.91 9.11 -11.59
N THR A 22 3.41 9.00 -10.36
CA THR A 22 4.25 8.81 -9.20
C THR A 22 4.77 7.39 -9.28
N LEU A 23 5.88 7.21 -10.00
CA LEU A 23 6.76 6.06 -9.87
C LEU A 23 7.37 6.13 -8.46
N VAL A 24 6.55 5.83 -7.44
CA VAL A 24 7.03 5.59 -6.10
C VAL A 24 7.55 4.15 -6.15
N PRO A 25 8.88 3.93 -6.13
CA PRO A 25 9.41 2.59 -6.06
C PRO A 25 8.84 1.92 -4.80
N ASP A 26 8.27 0.73 -4.97
CA ASP A 26 7.82 -0.10 -3.85
C ASP A 26 9.04 -0.43 -2.98
N LYS A 27 8.88 -0.40 -1.65
CA LYS A 27 10.01 -0.74 -0.78
C LYS A 27 10.29 -2.24 -0.83
N GLU A 28 11.56 -2.60 -0.76
CA GLU A 28 12.01 -4.00 -0.70
C GLU A 28 11.30 -4.80 0.41
N GLY A 29 11.05 -6.07 0.13
CA GLY A 29 10.38 -7.01 1.03
C GLY A 29 8.85 -7.05 0.90
N SER A 30 8.22 -7.98 1.62
CA SER A 30 6.78 -8.29 1.56
C SER A 30 6.07 -7.99 2.88
N CYS A 31 4.76 -7.73 2.80
CA CYS A 31 3.95 -7.56 4.01
C CYS A 31 3.87 -8.86 4.82
N PRO A 32 4.01 -8.79 6.17
CA PRO A 32 3.83 -9.95 7.03
C PRO A 32 2.38 -10.46 6.97
N GLN A 33 2.23 -11.78 7.12
CA GLN A 33 0.91 -12.40 7.23
C GLN A 33 0.29 -12.04 8.57
N VAL A 34 -0.82 -11.31 8.55
CA VAL A 34 -1.61 -11.00 9.74
C VAL A 34 -2.87 -11.84 9.77
N ASN A 35 -3.10 -12.52 10.90
CA ASN A 35 -4.37 -13.19 11.15
C ASN A 35 -5.45 -12.11 11.36
N ARG A 36 -6.53 -12.18 10.57
CA ARG A 36 -7.65 -11.22 10.60
C ARG A 36 -8.79 -11.67 11.52
N ASN A 37 -8.62 -12.77 12.25
CA ASN A 37 -9.64 -13.35 13.12
C ASN A 37 -9.70 -12.69 14.50
N PHE A 38 -9.02 -11.55 14.70
CA PHE A 38 -9.13 -10.83 15.96
C PHE A 38 -10.39 -9.97 15.96
N PRO A 39 -11.21 -10.01 17.03
CA PRO A 39 -12.29 -9.06 17.18
C PRO A 39 -11.71 -7.65 17.18
N GLN A 40 -12.34 -6.73 16.44
CA GLN A 40 -11.93 -5.33 16.35
C GLN A 40 -12.21 -4.64 17.70
N LEU A 41 -11.31 -4.81 18.66
CA LEU A 41 -11.39 -4.17 19.97
C LEU A 41 -10.81 -2.76 19.85
N GLY A 42 -11.66 -1.79 19.47
CA GLY A 42 -11.34 -0.35 19.52
C GLY A 42 -11.38 0.38 18.17
N LEU A 43 -10.91 1.64 18.19
CA LEU A 43 -10.89 2.51 17.02
C LEU A 43 -9.77 2.10 16.06
N CYS A 44 -10.16 1.40 15.00
CA CYS A 44 -9.25 1.01 13.94
C CYS A 44 -9.21 2.06 12.82
N ARG A 45 -8.06 2.69 12.61
CA ARG A 45 -7.88 3.74 11.60
C ARG A 45 -6.71 3.42 10.66
N ASN A 46 -6.82 3.88 9.41
CA ASN A 46 -5.73 3.83 8.45
C ASN A 46 -4.67 4.87 8.83
N GLN A 47 -3.40 4.45 8.89
CA GLN A 47 -2.27 5.32 9.26
C GLN A 47 -1.39 5.69 8.06
N CYS A 48 -1.48 4.93 6.97
CA CYS A 48 -0.74 5.12 5.74
C CYS A 48 -1.61 4.70 4.54
N GLN A 49 -1.15 5.00 3.34
CA GLN A 49 -1.73 4.57 2.06
C GLN A 49 -0.67 3.96 1.14
N VAL A 50 0.58 4.43 1.26
CA VAL A 50 1.71 4.01 0.44
C VAL A 50 2.96 3.84 1.30
N ASP A 51 3.88 2.99 0.87
CA ASP A 51 5.12 2.69 1.59
C ASP A 51 5.97 3.93 1.88
N SER A 52 5.98 4.92 0.98
CA SER A 52 6.76 6.15 1.15
C SER A 52 6.33 7.01 2.33
N GLN A 53 5.11 6.82 2.85
CA GLN A 53 4.63 7.48 4.07
C GLN A 53 5.19 6.83 5.34
N CYS A 54 5.72 5.62 5.23
CA CYS A 54 6.30 4.90 6.36
C CYS A 54 7.79 5.22 6.51
N PRO A 55 8.31 5.32 7.75
CA PRO A 55 9.71 5.64 7.97
C PRO A 55 10.64 4.48 7.55
N GLY A 56 11.84 4.83 7.08
CA GLY A 56 12.89 3.86 6.74
C GLY A 56 12.41 2.79 5.75
N ARG A 57 12.58 1.51 6.14
CA ARG A 57 12.26 0.34 5.30
C ARG A 57 10.83 -0.19 5.51
N MET A 58 10.04 0.46 6.37
CA MET A 58 8.71 -0.04 6.73
C MET A 58 7.74 0.09 5.55
N LYS A 59 6.85 -0.90 5.42
CA LYS A 59 5.81 -0.96 4.38
C LYS A 59 4.43 -0.65 4.94
N CYS A 60 3.55 -0.10 4.11
CA CYS A 60 2.16 0.17 4.45
C CYS A 60 1.31 -1.08 4.20
N CYS A 61 1.01 -1.84 5.25
CA CYS A 61 0.38 -3.15 5.14
C CYS A 61 -0.92 -3.22 5.92
N HIS A 62 -1.80 -4.14 5.50
CA HIS A 62 -2.98 -4.49 6.30
C HIS A 62 -2.54 -5.10 7.63
N ASN A 63 -3.20 -4.68 8.71
CA ASN A 63 -3.04 -5.24 10.05
C ASN A 63 -4.21 -6.18 10.41
N GLY A 64 -4.11 -6.86 11.55
CA GLY A 64 -5.11 -7.85 12.01
C GLY A 64 -6.50 -7.27 12.30
N CYS A 65 -6.64 -5.96 12.23
CA CYS A 65 -7.89 -5.23 12.43
C CYS A 65 -8.47 -4.70 11.10
N GLY A 66 -7.91 -5.10 9.95
CA GLY A 66 -8.45 -4.77 8.62
C GLY A 66 -8.19 -3.35 8.14
N LYS A 67 -7.34 -2.58 8.85
CA LYS A 67 -6.85 -1.26 8.43
C LYS A 67 -5.39 -1.36 8.00
N VAL A 68 -4.82 -0.26 7.52
CA VAL A 68 -3.41 -0.22 7.09
C VAL A 68 -2.54 0.58 8.06
N SER A 69 -1.35 0.06 8.33
CA SER A 69 -0.35 0.67 9.22
C SER A 69 1.06 0.36 8.73
N CYS A 70 2.03 1.16 9.15
CA CYS A 70 3.43 0.91 8.86
C CYS A 70 3.93 -0.29 9.65
N VAL A 71 4.49 -1.29 8.98
CA VAL A 71 5.03 -2.51 9.59
C VAL A 71 6.42 -2.86 9.04
N THR A 72 7.17 -3.64 9.80
CA THR A 72 8.44 -4.21 9.35
C THR A 72 8.18 -5.23 8.24
N PRO A 73 8.85 -5.14 7.08
CA PRO A 73 8.70 -6.10 5.99
C PRO A 73 9.43 -7.43 6.28
N ASN A 74 8.99 -8.48 5.60
CA ASN A 74 9.73 -9.73 5.47
C ASN A 74 10.63 -9.65 4.22
N PHE A 75 11.89 -10.07 4.34
CA PHE A 75 12.85 -10.10 3.22
C PHE A 75 13.02 -11.53 2.70
#